data_AF-A0A3A8LGA5-F1
#
_entry.id   AF-A0A3A8LGA5-F1
#
_cell.length_a   1.000
_cell.length_b   1.000
_cell.length_c   1.000
_cell.angle_alpha   90.00
_cell.angle_beta   90.00
_cell.angle_gamma   90.00
#
_symmetry.space_group_name_H-M   'P 1'
#
loop_
_entity.id
_entity.type
_entity.pdbx_description
1 polymer ?
#
loop_
_entity_poly.entity_id
_entity_poly.type
_entity_poly.pdbx_seq_one_letter_code
_entity_poly.pdbx_strand_id
1 'polypeptide(L)'
;MAAQDIPGSGQQIGSPTKRRTSVPLDERRRMRHESRTSQTYKAFLKYLCDVGKLPSEQAAEDAAVSVLCVLEQRLVGEEDDDLEAQLPMKLRELLVRCDRHEAGPPPQKFGRAEMMSMVADDLDMEPEDTEPLIRAVFSAIQAQISTGESDDIAGELPPDLRDLWARPA
;
A
#
# COMPACT_ATOMS: atom_id res chain seq x y z
N MET A 1 -74.93 4.13 -45.66
CA MET A 1 -73.71 4.97 -45.76
C MET A 1 -73.47 5.57 -44.40
N ALA A 2 -72.36 5.39 -43.68
CA ALA A 2 -71.23 4.48 -43.71
C ALA A 2 -70.55 4.62 -42.33
N ALA A 3 -69.97 3.53 -41.82
CA ALA A 3 -68.70 3.38 -41.07
C ALA A 3 -68.17 4.52 -40.15
N GLN A 4 -67.42 4.33 -39.05
CA GLN A 4 -66.93 3.27 -38.15
C GLN A 4 -65.96 4.00 -37.16
N ASP A 5 -65.49 3.28 -36.13
CA ASP A 5 -64.24 3.45 -35.36
C ASP A 5 -64.20 4.19 -33.99
N ILE A 6 -63.58 3.48 -33.03
CA ILE A 6 -63.37 3.68 -31.58
C ILE A 6 -61.88 3.31 -31.32
N PRO A 7 -61.19 3.55 -30.17
CA PRO A 7 -61.06 4.67 -29.21
C PRO A 7 -59.57 5.12 -29.06
N GLY A 8 -59.27 6.08 -28.16
CA GLY A 8 -57.89 6.35 -27.73
C GLY A 8 -57.78 6.84 -26.29
N SER A 9 -57.29 5.96 -25.41
CA SER A 9 -56.90 6.23 -24.03
C SER A 9 -55.79 7.29 -23.96
N GLY A 10 -56.04 8.39 -23.24
CA GLY A 10 -55.08 9.46 -22.98
C GLY A 10 -54.40 9.28 -21.62
N GLN A 11 -53.28 8.58 -21.65
CA GLN A 11 -52.40 8.23 -20.53
C GLN A 11 -51.79 9.47 -19.82
N GLN A 12 -51.75 9.38 -18.49
CA GLN A 12 -50.85 10.13 -17.61
C GLN A 12 -49.40 10.00 -18.09
N ILE A 13 -48.70 11.13 -18.32
CA ILE A 13 -47.24 11.12 -18.46
C ILE A 13 -46.64 11.91 -17.30
N GLY A 14 -45.99 11.16 -16.43
CA GLY A 14 -45.40 11.61 -15.19
C GLY A 14 -44.20 12.54 -15.37
N SER A 15 -43.96 13.24 -14.27
CA SER A 15 -42.87 14.15 -13.95
C SER A 15 -41.48 13.68 -14.41
N PRO A 16 -40.56 14.62 -14.70
CA PRO A 16 -39.19 14.28 -15.08
C PRO A 16 -38.49 13.59 -13.90
N THR A 17 -38.09 12.33 -14.11
CA THR A 17 -37.24 11.58 -13.19
C THR A 17 -35.87 12.24 -13.12
N LYS A 18 -35.73 13.17 -12.19
CA LYS A 18 -34.43 13.62 -11.68
C LYS A 18 -33.79 12.36 -11.08
N ARG A 19 -32.84 11.72 -11.80
CA ARG A 19 -32.02 10.64 -11.24
C ARG A 19 -31.25 11.22 -10.05
N ARG A 20 -31.85 11.17 -8.86
CA ARG A 20 -31.19 11.45 -7.60
C ARG A 20 -30.18 10.33 -7.46
N THR A 21 -28.91 10.60 -7.76
CA THR A 21 -27.84 9.78 -7.21
C THR A 21 -28.04 9.79 -5.71
N SER A 22 -28.47 8.65 -5.15
CA SER A 22 -28.87 8.51 -3.73
C SER A 22 -27.74 8.81 -2.78
N VAL A 23 -26.50 8.71 -3.26
CA VAL A 23 -25.28 8.93 -2.50
C VAL A 23 -24.81 10.39 -2.67
N PRO A 24 -24.65 11.16 -1.58
CA PRO A 24 -23.99 12.47 -1.56
C PRO A 24 -22.66 12.48 -2.33
N LEU A 25 -22.27 13.63 -2.89
CA LEU A 25 -21.04 13.73 -3.69
C LEU A 25 -19.79 13.39 -2.88
N ASP A 26 -19.73 13.79 -1.61
CA ASP A 26 -18.60 13.52 -0.72
C ASP A 26 -18.46 12.03 -0.41
N GLU A 27 -19.59 11.35 -0.18
CA GLU A 27 -19.63 9.91 0.03
C GLU A 27 -19.19 9.15 -1.24
N ARG A 28 -19.63 9.59 -2.43
CA ARG A 28 -19.10 9.05 -3.71
C ARG A 28 -17.62 9.33 -3.93
N ARG A 29 -17.08 10.45 -3.41
CA ARG A 29 -15.64 10.74 -3.48
C ARG A 29 -14.86 9.82 -2.54
N ARG A 30 -15.33 9.63 -1.31
CA ARG A 30 -14.76 8.67 -0.34
C ARG A 30 -14.76 7.25 -0.88
N MET A 31 -15.90 6.75 -1.36
CA MET A 31 -16.00 5.41 -1.95
C MET A 31 -15.04 5.19 -3.13
N ARG A 32 -14.87 6.20 -4.01
CA ARG A 32 -13.90 6.10 -5.11
C ARG A 32 -12.46 6.13 -4.62
N HIS A 33 -12.18 6.94 -3.60
CA HIS A 33 -10.86 6.98 -2.97
C HIS A 33 -10.54 5.62 -2.32
N GLU A 34 -11.43 5.07 -1.50
CA GLU A 34 -11.31 3.74 -0.87
C GLU A 34 -11.18 2.60 -1.88
N SER A 35 -11.96 2.65 -2.97
CA SER A 35 -11.88 1.66 -4.05
C SER A 35 -10.54 1.73 -4.79
N ARG A 36 -10.01 2.94 -5.03
CA ARG A 36 -8.70 3.14 -5.65
C ARG A 36 -7.58 2.66 -4.74
N THR A 37 -7.59 3.04 -3.46
CA THR A 37 -6.57 2.59 -2.51
C THR A 37 -6.56 1.07 -2.40
N SER A 38 -7.73 0.44 -2.31
CA SER A 38 -7.86 -1.03 -2.25
C SER A 38 -7.33 -1.73 -3.51
N GLN A 39 -7.53 -1.14 -4.70
CA GLN A 39 -6.97 -1.68 -5.94
C GLN A 39 -5.45 -1.54 -6.00
N THR A 40 -4.92 -0.38 -5.59
CA THR A 40 -3.47 -0.15 -5.50
C THR A 40 -2.81 -1.13 -4.53
N TYR A 41 -3.43 -1.36 -3.37
CA TYR A 41 -2.94 -2.31 -2.37
C TYR A 41 -2.90 -3.76 -2.89
N LYS A 42 -3.98 -4.22 -3.55
CA LYS A 42 -3.99 -5.55 -4.18
C LYS A 42 -2.94 -5.68 -5.28
N ALA A 43 -2.74 -4.64 -6.08
CA ALA A 43 -1.71 -4.65 -7.12
C ALA A 43 -0.30 -4.72 -6.50
N PHE A 44 -0.07 -4.03 -5.39
CA PHE A 44 1.16 -4.11 -4.61
C PHE A 44 1.41 -5.53 -4.10
N LEU A 45 0.44 -6.15 -3.39
CA LEU A 45 0.60 -7.51 -2.87
C LEU A 45 0.83 -8.52 -3.99
N LYS A 46 0.10 -8.41 -5.10
CA LYS A 46 0.29 -9.25 -6.27
C LYS A 46 1.70 -9.12 -6.85
N TYR A 47 2.17 -7.89 -7.03
CA TYR A 47 3.52 -7.64 -7.54
C TYR A 47 4.58 -8.22 -6.58
N LEU A 48 4.40 -8.07 -5.26
CA LEU A 48 5.30 -8.63 -4.26
C LEU A 48 5.29 -10.16 -4.26
N CYS A 49 4.13 -10.81 -4.41
CA CYS A 49 4.07 -12.26 -4.62
C CYS A 49 4.88 -12.70 -5.84
N ASP A 50 4.74 -11.97 -6.96
CA ASP A 50 5.41 -12.31 -8.21
C ASP A 50 6.94 -12.14 -8.11
N VAL A 51 7.42 -11.03 -7.54
CA VAL A 51 8.85 -10.71 -7.42
C VAL A 51 9.53 -11.50 -6.30
N GLY A 52 8.87 -11.62 -5.14
CA GLY A 52 9.36 -12.32 -3.96
C GLY A 52 9.13 -13.83 -3.99
N LYS A 53 8.41 -14.35 -5.00
CA LYS A 53 7.99 -15.76 -5.10
C LYS A 53 7.24 -16.25 -3.85
N LEU A 54 6.41 -15.38 -3.29
CA LEU A 54 5.70 -15.67 -2.04
C LEU A 54 4.48 -16.55 -2.29
N PRO A 55 4.16 -17.48 -1.37
CA PRO A 55 3.14 -18.49 -1.59
C PRO A 55 1.71 -17.95 -1.53
N SER A 56 1.49 -16.76 -0.97
CA SER A 56 0.16 -16.17 -0.79
C SER A 56 0.22 -14.65 -0.62
N GLU A 57 -0.92 -13.98 -0.86
CA GLU A 57 -1.08 -12.55 -0.55
C GLU A 57 -0.86 -12.25 0.94
N GLN A 58 -1.22 -13.18 1.83
CA GLN A 58 -0.95 -13.04 3.26
C GLN A 58 0.54 -13.03 3.56
N ALA A 59 1.31 -13.95 2.97
CA ALA A 59 2.76 -13.97 3.15
C ALA A 59 3.43 -12.70 2.58
N ALA A 60 2.89 -12.14 1.49
CA ALA A 60 3.32 -10.85 0.96
C ALA A 60 2.97 -9.69 1.89
N GLU A 61 1.80 -9.71 2.51
CA GLU A 61 1.40 -8.72 3.51
C GLU A 61 2.33 -8.78 4.74
N ASP A 62 2.54 -9.97 5.31
CA ASP A 62 3.40 -10.17 6.48
C ASP A 62 4.85 -9.71 6.20
N ALA A 63 5.41 -10.08 5.04
CA ALA A 63 6.73 -9.63 4.60
C ALA A 63 6.80 -8.11 4.40
N ALA A 64 5.78 -7.51 3.79
CA ALA A 64 5.75 -6.06 3.60
C ALA A 64 5.68 -5.33 4.94
N VAL A 65 4.85 -5.79 5.88
CA VAL A 65 4.70 -5.21 7.22
C VAL A 65 6.03 -5.27 7.98
N SER A 66 6.66 -6.44 8.05
CA SER A 66 7.95 -6.59 8.75
C SER A 66 9.02 -5.65 8.18
N VAL A 67 9.24 -5.68 6.87
CA VAL A 67 10.28 -4.87 6.22
C VAL A 67 9.99 -3.37 6.34
N LEU A 68 8.74 -2.94 6.16
CA LEU A 68 8.37 -1.53 6.31
C LEU A 68 8.55 -1.05 7.75
N CYS A 69 8.19 -1.85 8.75
CA CYS A 69 8.40 -1.47 10.15
C CYS A 69 9.88 -1.35 10.51
N VAL A 70 10.72 -2.28 10.03
CA VAL A 70 12.17 -2.16 10.23
C VAL A 70 12.73 -0.93 9.49
N LEU A 71 12.30 -0.68 8.24
CA LEU A 71 12.71 0.50 7.48
C LEU A 71 12.34 1.81 8.20
N GLU A 72 11.13 1.89 8.75
CA GLU A 72 10.65 3.05 9.52
C GLU A 72 11.48 3.27 10.78
N GLN A 73 11.76 2.23 11.56
CA GLN A 73 12.64 2.33 12.73
C GLN A 73 14.04 2.83 12.41
N ARG A 74 14.52 2.57 11.18
CA ARG A 74 15.81 3.08 10.72
C ARG A 74 15.75 4.56 10.36
N LEU A 75 14.65 5.00 9.78
CA LEU A 75 14.49 6.35 9.24
C LEU A 75 14.05 7.36 10.30
N VAL A 76 13.27 6.96 11.32
CA VAL A 76 12.75 7.83 12.38
C VAL A 76 13.79 8.12 13.49
N GLY A 77 15.09 8.10 13.15
CA GLY A 77 16.19 8.33 14.09
C GLY A 77 16.45 9.80 14.41
N GLU A 78 16.08 10.21 15.62
CA GLU A 78 16.29 11.52 16.29
C GLU A 78 15.71 12.80 15.66
N GLU A 79 15.40 12.92 14.37
CA GLU A 79 15.03 14.25 13.84
C GLU A 79 14.04 14.36 12.65
N ASP A 80 13.33 13.32 12.19
CA ASP A 80 12.35 13.49 11.08
C ASP A 80 11.12 12.56 11.14
N ASP A 81 9.92 13.14 11.05
CA ASP A 81 8.58 12.50 10.97
C ASP A 81 8.17 12.14 9.50
N ASP A 82 9.10 12.21 8.55
CA ASP A 82 8.74 12.38 7.13
C ASP A 82 8.40 11.09 6.36
N LEU A 83 8.84 9.90 6.78
CA LEU A 83 8.61 8.67 6.00
C LEU A 83 7.13 8.28 5.92
N GLU A 84 6.42 8.34 7.05
CA GLU A 84 5.00 7.97 7.08
C GLU A 84 4.21 8.86 6.09
N ALA A 85 4.50 10.16 6.07
CA ALA A 85 3.85 11.13 5.18
C ALA A 85 4.03 10.82 3.68
N GLN A 86 5.14 10.16 3.29
CA GLN A 86 5.44 9.82 1.90
C GLN A 86 4.87 8.46 1.45
N LEU A 87 4.36 7.63 2.37
CA LEU A 87 3.82 6.33 2.02
C LEU A 87 2.33 6.40 1.59
N PRO A 88 1.92 5.61 0.57
CA PRO A 88 0.50 5.41 0.23
C PRO A 88 -0.34 5.11 1.48
N MET A 89 -1.53 5.72 1.60
CA MET A 89 -2.39 5.62 2.80
C MET A 89 -2.58 4.19 3.33
N LYS A 90 -2.68 3.18 2.48
CA LYS A 90 -2.83 1.79 2.92
C LYS A 90 -1.55 1.16 3.45
N LEU A 91 -0.38 1.58 2.97
CA LEU A 91 0.90 1.17 3.57
C LEU A 91 1.10 1.85 4.93
N ARG A 92 0.66 3.09 5.08
CA ARG A 92 0.58 3.74 6.40
C ARG A 92 -0.36 3.02 7.37
N GLU A 93 -1.55 2.63 6.92
CA GLU A 93 -2.51 1.87 7.75
C GLU A 93 -1.92 0.55 8.29
N LEU A 94 -0.97 -0.05 7.55
CA LEU A 94 -0.25 -1.26 7.96
C LEU A 94 0.88 -0.96 8.94
N LEU A 95 1.61 0.14 8.74
CA LEU A 95 2.70 0.59 9.63
C LEU A 95 2.22 0.98 11.02
N VAL A 96 1.10 1.71 11.11
CA VAL A 96 0.49 2.13 12.39
C VAL A 96 0.12 0.94 13.30
N ARG A 97 0.03 -0.29 12.75
CA ARG A 97 -0.41 -1.48 13.48
C ARG A 97 0.68 -2.47 13.86
N CYS A 98 1.94 -2.24 13.52
CA CYS A 98 2.94 -3.23 13.90
C CYS A 98 3.32 -3.11 15.38
N ASP A 99 3.43 -4.28 16.03
CA ASP A 99 3.69 -4.38 17.47
C ASP A 99 5.02 -3.70 17.88
N ARG A 100 5.93 -3.53 16.92
CA ARG A 100 7.19 -2.80 17.06
C ARG A 100 7.03 -1.30 17.34
N HIS A 101 5.87 -0.71 17.04
CA HIS A 101 5.56 0.69 17.35
C HIS A 101 4.86 0.88 18.69
N GLU A 102 4.15 -0.14 19.20
CA GLU A 102 3.45 -0.05 20.50
C GLU A 102 4.35 -0.43 21.70
N ALA A 103 5.32 -1.32 21.51
CA ALA A 103 6.19 -1.83 22.58
C ALA A 103 7.68 -1.98 22.19
N GLY A 104 8.06 -1.64 20.96
CA GLY A 104 9.42 -1.82 20.47
C GLY A 104 10.42 -0.80 21.01
N PRO A 105 11.72 -1.10 20.97
CA PRO A 105 12.76 -0.16 21.33
C PRO A 105 12.71 1.06 20.39
N PRO A 106 13.17 2.24 20.83
CA PRO A 106 13.15 3.46 20.04
C PRO A 106 13.88 3.29 18.70
N PRO A 107 13.68 4.22 17.74
CA PRO A 107 14.45 4.27 16.51
C PRO A 107 15.94 4.06 16.78
N GLN A 108 16.56 3.15 16.03
CA GLN A 108 17.90 2.68 16.29
C GLN A 108 18.78 2.82 15.06
N LYS A 109 20.04 3.19 15.30
CA LYS A 109 21.08 3.15 14.27
C LYS A 109 21.52 1.70 14.10
N PHE A 110 21.08 1.09 13.01
CA PHE A 110 21.48 -0.26 12.64
C PHE A 110 21.75 -0.36 11.14
N GLY A 111 22.45 -1.43 10.75
CA GLY A 111 22.84 -1.69 9.37
C GLY A 111 22.10 -2.86 8.75
N ARG A 112 22.65 -3.34 7.65
CA ARG A 112 22.12 -4.43 6.84
C ARG A 112 21.98 -5.75 7.61
N ALA A 113 22.95 -6.08 8.46
CA ALA A 113 22.92 -7.34 9.22
C ALA A 113 21.78 -7.37 10.24
N GLU A 114 21.60 -6.28 10.98
CA GLU A 114 20.52 -6.15 11.96
C GLU A 114 19.15 -6.07 11.28
N MET A 115 19.02 -5.39 10.13
CA MET A 115 17.79 -5.40 9.35
C MET A 115 17.39 -6.83 8.96
N MET A 116 18.34 -7.62 8.43
CA MET A 116 18.10 -9.01 8.08
C MET A 116 17.70 -9.85 9.29
N SER A 117 18.38 -9.68 10.44
CA SER A 117 18.04 -10.40 11.67
C SER A 117 16.63 -10.07 12.15
N MET A 118 16.23 -8.79 12.14
CA MET A 118 14.90 -8.39 12.60
C MET A 118 13.78 -8.91 11.69
N VAL A 119 14.00 -8.89 10.38
CA VAL A 119 13.04 -9.44 9.40
C VAL A 119 12.98 -10.96 9.51
N ALA A 120 14.11 -11.62 9.75
CA ALA A 120 14.18 -13.06 9.98
C ALA A 120 13.37 -13.47 11.21
N ASP A 121 13.56 -12.75 12.32
CA ASP A 121 12.84 -12.98 13.57
C ASP A 121 11.32 -12.79 13.40
N ASP A 122 10.90 -11.74 12.67
CA ASP A 122 9.49 -11.45 12.43
C ASP A 122 8.79 -12.53 11.58
N LEU A 123 9.52 -13.19 10.68
CA LEU A 123 8.98 -14.11 9.68
C LEU A 123 9.33 -15.58 9.94
N ASP A 124 10.00 -15.89 11.05
CA ASP A 124 10.50 -17.24 11.39
C ASP A 124 11.35 -17.83 10.25
N MET A 125 12.30 -17.03 9.75
CA MET A 125 13.21 -17.37 8.64
C MET A 125 14.67 -17.32 9.09
N GLU A 126 15.58 -17.89 8.30
CA GLU A 126 17.01 -17.69 8.51
C GLU A 126 17.46 -16.33 7.96
N PRO A 127 18.32 -15.57 8.66
CA PRO A 127 18.78 -14.25 8.20
C PRO A 127 19.39 -14.24 6.81
N GLU A 128 20.09 -15.31 6.41
CA GLU A 128 20.70 -15.47 5.10
C GLU A 128 19.69 -15.55 3.94
N ASP A 129 18.44 -15.95 4.23
CA ASP A 129 17.37 -16.08 3.25
C ASP A 129 16.52 -14.80 3.11
N THR A 130 16.76 -13.78 3.97
CA THR A 130 15.92 -12.57 4.01
C THR A 130 16.29 -11.52 2.96
N GLU A 131 17.53 -11.47 2.47
CA GLU A 131 17.95 -10.43 1.52
C GLU A 131 17.08 -10.42 0.24
N PRO A 132 16.82 -11.54 -0.45
CA PRO A 132 15.95 -11.55 -1.62
C PRO A 132 14.55 -11.01 -1.33
N LEU A 133 14.02 -11.31 -0.13
CA LEU A 133 12.71 -10.85 0.32
C LEU A 133 12.69 -9.34 0.55
N ILE A 134 13.68 -8.82 1.30
CA ILE A 134 13.83 -7.38 1.58
C ILE A 134 13.94 -6.61 0.26
N ARG A 135 14.77 -7.10 -0.67
CA ARG A 135 14.91 -6.50 -2.01
C ARG A 135 13.60 -6.53 -2.81
N ALA A 136 12.83 -7.62 -2.71
CA ALA A 136 11.53 -7.72 -3.37
C ALA A 136 10.53 -6.68 -2.80
N VAL A 137 10.49 -6.52 -1.48
CA VAL A 137 9.64 -5.50 -0.83
C VAL A 137 10.08 -4.09 -1.22
N PHE A 138 11.39 -3.78 -1.18
CA PHE A 138 11.90 -2.48 -1.62
C PHE A 138 11.56 -2.19 -3.09
N SER A 139 11.73 -3.17 -3.98
CA SER A 139 11.32 -3.02 -5.38
C SER A 139 9.82 -2.77 -5.52
N ALA A 140 8.99 -3.43 -4.70
CA ALA A 140 7.54 -3.23 -4.68
C ALA A 140 7.15 -1.82 -4.20
N ILE A 141 7.85 -1.28 -3.20
CA ILE A 141 7.65 0.09 -2.71
C ILE A 141 8.06 1.10 -3.80
N GLN A 142 9.23 0.92 -4.41
CA GLN A 142 9.73 1.79 -5.49
C GLN A 142 8.83 1.79 -6.73
N ALA A 143 8.03 0.75 -6.94
CA ALA A 143 7.04 0.70 -8.01
C ALA A 143 5.79 1.56 -7.71
N GLN A 144 5.59 1.99 -6.46
CA GLN A 144 4.45 2.80 -6.01
C GLN A 144 4.78 4.28 -5.82
N ILE A 145 6.05 4.64 -5.67
CA ILE A 145 6.52 6.01 -5.44
C ILE A 145 7.26 6.56 -6.67
N SER A 146 7.42 7.87 -6.74
CA SER A 146 8.22 8.51 -7.81
C SER A 146 9.72 8.24 -7.62
N THR A 147 10.49 8.45 -8.69
CA THR A 147 11.96 8.35 -8.63
C THR A 147 12.55 9.32 -7.62
N GLY A 148 12.06 10.56 -7.55
CA GLY A 148 12.54 11.54 -6.57
C GLY A 148 12.33 11.09 -5.13
N GLU A 149 11.13 10.62 -4.79
CA GLU A 149 10.83 10.08 -3.44
C GLU A 149 11.69 8.85 -3.12
N SER A 150 11.94 7.99 -4.10
CA SER A 150 12.83 6.84 -3.93
C SER A 150 14.29 7.25 -3.68
N ASP A 151 14.75 8.31 -4.34
CA ASP A 151 16.10 8.86 -4.17
C ASP A 151 16.27 9.54 -2.81
N ASP A 152 15.22 10.24 -2.33
CA ASP A 152 15.19 10.86 -1.01
C ASP A 152 15.30 9.79 0.10
N ILE A 153 14.51 8.71 0.03
CA ILE A 153 14.63 7.56 0.95
C ILE A 153 16.04 6.96 0.91
N ALA A 154 16.61 6.79 -0.29
CA ALA A 154 17.96 6.26 -0.44
C ALA A 154 19.02 7.17 0.20
N GLY A 155 18.81 8.48 0.19
CA GLY A 155 19.66 9.50 0.81
C GLY A 155 19.79 9.32 2.33
N GLU A 156 18.68 8.99 2.99
CA GLU A 156 18.59 8.80 4.44
C GLU A 156 19.15 7.44 4.92
N LEU A 157 19.30 6.48 4.01
CA LEU A 157 19.84 5.16 4.33
C LEU A 157 21.38 5.18 4.43
N PRO A 158 21.95 4.44 5.39
CA PRO A 158 23.39 4.18 5.44
C PRO A 158 23.83 3.35 4.23
N PRO A 159 25.12 3.36 3.86
CA PRO A 159 25.59 2.76 2.61
C PRO A 159 25.18 1.30 2.39
N ASP A 160 25.23 0.48 3.43
CA ASP A 160 24.91 -0.93 3.40
C ASP A 160 23.42 -1.24 3.21
N LEU A 161 22.53 -0.40 3.74
CA LEU A 161 21.08 -0.47 3.49
C LEU A 161 20.71 0.16 2.14
N ARG A 162 21.43 1.20 1.72
CA ARG A 162 21.28 1.78 0.38
C ARG A 162 21.59 0.75 -0.70
N ASP A 163 22.56 -0.13 -0.48
CA ASP A 163 22.87 -1.24 -1.38
C ASP A 163 21.74 -2.29 -1.45
N LEU A 164 20.96 -2.47 -0.37
CA LEU A 164 19.74 -3.28 -0.39
C LEU A 164 18.61 -2.58 -1.17
N TRP A 165 18.47 -1.27 -0.95
CA TRP A 165 17.46 -0.43 -1.62
C TRP A 165 17.70 -0.31 -3.12
N ALA A 166 18.95 -0.20 -3.56
CA ALA A 166 19.29 -0.10 -4.97
C ALA A 166 18.76 -1.31 -5.74
N ARG A 167 18.05 -1.04 -6.85
CA ARG A 167 17.67 -2.12 -7.78
C ARG A 167 18.95 -2.75 -8.34
N PRO A 168 19.05 -4.09 -8.36
CA PRO A 168 20.14 -4.73 -9.08
C PRO A 168 20.11 -4.28 -10.55
N ALA A 169 21.28 -3.88 -11.06
CA ALA A 169 21.46 -3.43 -12.44
C ALA A 169 21.27 -4.56 -13.47
#